data_AF-R6FSX7-F1
#
_entry.id   AF-R6FSX7-F1
#
_cell.length_a   1.000
_cell.length_b   1.000
_cell.length_c   1.000
_cell.angle_alpha   90.00
_cell.angle_beta   90.00
_cell.angle_gamma   90.00
#
_symmetry.space_group_name_H-M   'P 1'
#
loop_
_entity.id
_entity.type
_entity.pdbx_description
1 polymer ?
#
loop_
_entity_poly.entity_id
_entity_poly.type
_entity_poly.pdbx_seq_one_letter_code
_entity_poly.pdbx_strand_id
1 'polypeptide(L)'
;MTQDTSTYYVWIGGSCDYGHKERAGGAAVVIEHNGNIISRDVINDLHTTEFRMMLTLMVKVMQEIPEGSDILFLTNAAYIQNFDKTPTSKSANPDLIIQCIEEKKRHNSVGVKIVQYHKSPLLIETHDRATEAMAKTRKEFHQKNNRLSVSSEIVASVSMPPCAQKGEVSANALSGLPSSQYRWRIPK
;
A
#
# COMPACT_ATOMS: atom_id res chain seq x y z
N MET A 1 -39.39 13.61 -6.83
CA MET A 1 -38.01 13.64 -6.30
C MET A 1 -37.22 14.54 -7.22
N THR A 2 -36.78 15.70 -6.75
CA THR A 2 -35.86 16.56 -7.49
C THR A 2 -34.47 15.95 -7.34
N GLN A 3 -34.02 15.18 -8.32
CA GLN A 3 -32.61 14.82 -8.40
C GLN A 3 -31.83 16.13 -8.55
N ASP A 4 -30.98 16.44 -7.58
CA ASP A 4 -30.03 17.52 -7.70
C ASP A 4 -29.10 17.13 -8.86
N THR A 5 -29.29 17.74 -10.02
CA THR A 5 -28.66 17.35 -11.30
C THR A 5 -27.19 17.77 -11.39
N SER A 6 -26.52 17.98 -10.25
CA SER A 6 -25.17 18.50 -10.19
C SER A 6 -24.16 17.38 -10.12
N THR A 7 -23.14 17.51 -10.97
CA THR A 7 -22.03 16.57 -11.08
C THR A 7 -21.16 16.57 -9.83
N TYR A 8 -20.77 15.38 -9.38
CA TYR A 8 -19.73 15.21 -8.37
C TYR A 8 -18.36 15.33 -9.03
N TYR A 9 -17.55 16.28 -8.58
CA TYR A 9 -16.16 16.42 -8.98
C TYR A 9 -15.28 15.67 -7.99
N VAL A 10 -14.66 14.59 -8.46
CA VAL A 10 -13.92 13.66 -7.61
C VAL A 10 -12.43 13.76 -7.92
N TRP A 11 -11.68 14.46 -7.09
CA TRP A 11 -10.24 14.59 -7.21
C TRP A 11 -9.58 13.34 -6.64
N ILE A 12 -8.74 12.65 -7.42
CA ILE A 12 -8.06 11.44 -6.99
C ILE A 12 -6.55 11.47 -7.28
N GLY A 13 -5.78 11.04 -6.29
CA GLY A 13 -4.32 10.91 -6.35
C GLY A 13 -3.87 9.60 -5.71
N GLY A 14 -2.75 9.06 -6.19
CA GLY A 14 -2.22 7.78 -5.77
C GLY A 14 -0.72 7.85 -5.57
N SER A 15 -0.19 7.03 -4.68
CA SER A 15 1.25 6.94 -4.38
C SER A 15 1.60 5.52 -3.99
N CYS A 16 2.70 4.99 -4.51
CA CYS A 16 3.20 3.67 -4.16
C CYS A 16 4.72 3.65 -4.05
N ASP A 17 5.20 2.86 -3.08
CA ASP A 17 6.61 2.64 -2.87
C ASP A 17 7.08 1.39 -3.61
N TYR A 18 7.79 1.59 -4.71
CA TYR A 18 8.38 0.51 -5.49
C TYR A 18 9.80 0.13 -5.05
N GLY A 19 10.37 0.86 -4.09
CA GLY A 19 11.74 0.63 -3.60
C GLY A 19 11.83 -0.46 -2.53
N HIS A 20 10.71 -0.84 -1.92
CA HIS A 20 10.68 -1.79 -0.81
C HIS A 20 9.77 -3.00 -1.11
N LYS A 21 10.09 -4.15 -0.48
CA LYS A 21 9.44 -5.45 -0.78
C LYS A 21 7.97 -5.49 -0.39
N GLU A 22 7.62 -4.79 0.68
CA GLU A 22 6.25 -4.69 1.18
C GLU A 22 5.37 -3.83 0.30
N ARG A 23 5.93 -3.04 -0.61
CA ARG A 23 5.22 -2.23 -1.61
C ARG A 23 3.97 -1.54 -1.05
N ALA A 24 4.18 -0.74 -0.01
CA ALA A 24 3.12 0.08 0.55
C ALA A 24 2.54 1.00 -0.53
N GLY A 25 1.22 1.20 -0.49
CA GLY A 25 0.51 2.10 -1.38
C GLY A 25 -0.56 2.88 -0.65
N GLY A 26 -0.91 4.03 -1.22
CA GLY A 26 -1.98 4.89 -0.78
C GLY A 26 -2.72 5.48 -1.97
N ALA A 27 -4.02 5.73 -1.82
CA ALA A 27 -4.78 6.57 -2.72
C ALA A 27 -5.75 7.43 -1.90
N ALA A 28 -5.90 8.69 -2.29
CA ALA A 28 -6.75 9.63 -1.58
C ALA A 28 -7.73 10.32 -2.52
N VAL A 29 -8.86 10.72 -1.96
CA VAL A 29 -9.94 11.41 -2.66
C VAL A 29 -10.33 12.69 -1.94
N VAL A 30 -10.67 13.71 -2.73
CA VAL A 30 -11.48 14.85 -2.29
C VAL A 30 -12.72 14.91 -3.17
N ILE A 31 -13.90 14.88 -2.56
CA ILE A 31 -15.19 14.93 -3.28
C ILE A 31 -15.78 16.32 -3.12
N GLU A 32 -16.05 16.96 -4.25
CA GLU A 32 -16.73 18.25 -4.34
C GLU A 32 -18.10 18.06 -5.00
N HIS A 33 -19.10 18.72 -4.42
CA HIS A 33 -20.47 18.76 -4.94
C HIS A 33 -21.05 20.15 -4.69
N ASN A 34 -21.69 20.75 -5.70
CA ASN A 34 -22.25 22.10 -5.63
C ASN A 34 -21.24 23.17 -5.13
N GLY A 35 -19.96 23.05 -5.54
CA GLY A 35 -18.88 23.97 -5.16
C GLY A 35 -18.39 23.83 -3.71
N ASN A 36 -18.86 22.82 -2.97
CA ASN A 36 -18.44 22.54 -1.61
C ASN A 36 -17.70 21.21 -1.54
N ILE A 37 -16.65 21.16 -0.73
CA ILE A 37 -15.98 19.90 -0.41
C ILE A 37 -16.83 19.17 0.63
N ILE A 38 -17.39 18.02 0.22
CA ILE A 38 -18.29 17.23 1.05
C ILE A 38 -17.60 16.03 1.71
N SER A 39 -16.47 15.58 1.16
CA SER A 39 -15.73 14.44 1.71
C SER A 39 -14.25 14.49 1.37
N ARG A 40 -13.45 13.91 2.27
CA ARG A 40 -12.04 13.57 2.05
C ARG A 40 -11.82 12.19 2.65
N ASP A 41 -11.19 11.30 1.89
CA ASP A 41 -10.88 9.95 2.38
C ASP A 41 -9.54 9.46 1.82
N VAL A 42 -8.96 8.45 2.46
CA VAL A 42 -7.72 7.81 2.06
C VAL A 42 -7.78 6.31 2.31
N ILE A 43 -7.33 5.53 1.32
CA ILE A 43 -7.12 4.09 1.44
C ILE A 43 -5.64 3.78 1.34
N ASN A 44 -5.21 2.72 2.00
CA ASN A 44 -3.84 2.22 1.95
C ASN A 44 -3.81 0.69 1.98
N ASP A 45 -2.75 0.11 1.42
CA ASP A 45 -2.52 -1.33 1.46
C ASP A 45 -1.03 -1.65 1.30
N LEU A 46 -0.66 -2.88 1.62
CA LEU A 46 0.64 -3.46 1.31
C LEU A 46 0.56 -4.31 0.03
N HIS A 47 1.71 -4.64 -0.54
CA HIS A 47 1.86 -5.52 -1.70
C HIS A 47 1.04 -5.07 -2.92
N THR A 48 0.86 -3.77 -3.08
CA THR A 48 -0.05 -3.18 -4.06
C THR A 48 0.70 -2.43 -5.17
N THR A 49 -0.05 -1.78 -6.05
CA THR A 49 0.45 -0.88 -7.10
C THR A 49 -0.37 0.39 -7.10
N GLU A 50 0.18 1.48 -7.64
CA GLU A 50 -0.54 2.76 -7.68
C GLU A 50 -1.83 2.61 -8.50
N PHE A 51 -1.75 1.90 -9.62
CA PHE A 51 -2.92 1.65 -10.46
C PHE A 51 -4.00 0.83 -9.73
N ARG A 52 -3.60 -0.19 -8.95
CA ARG A 52 -4.54 -0.98 -8.14
C ARG A 52 -5.21 -0.11 -7.08
N MET A 53 -4.44 0.70 -6.35
CA MET A 53 -4.96 1.63 -5.34
C MET A 53 -5.95 2.63 -5.93
N MET A 54 -5.61 3.21 -7.09
CA MET A 54 -6.49 4.16 -7.77
C MET A 54 -7.80 3.49 -8.21
N LEU A 55 -7.77 2.29 -8.78
CA LEU A 55 -8.99 1.55 -9.16
C LEU A 55 -9.84 1.17 -7.93
N THR A 56 -9.21 0.69 -6.85
CA THR A 56 -9.92 0.37 -5.60
C THR A 56 -10.62 1.60 -5.03
N LEU A 57 -9.95 2.75 -5.04
CA LEU A 57 -10.55 4.01 -4.60
C LEU A 57 -11.73 4.43 -5.49
N MET A 58 -11.60 4.30 -6.82
CA MET A 58 -12.70 4.60 -7.75
C MET A 58 -13.93 3.74 -7.49
N VAL A 59 -13.76 2.43 -7.29
CA VAL A 59 -14.84 1.50 -6.92
C VAL A 59 -15.53 1.97 -5.64
N LYS A 60 -14.76 2.22 -4.58
CA LYS A 60 -15.29 2.71 -3.29
C LYS A 60 -16.08 4.00 -3.46
N VAL A 61 -15.54 4.98 -4.20
CA VAL A 61 -16.23 6.25 -4.42
C VAL A 61 -17.55 6.07 -5.18
N MET A 62 -17.57 5.23 -6.23
CA MET A 62 -18.81 4.94 -6.97
C MET A 62 -19.85 4.19 -6.13
N GLN A 63 -19.42 3.42 -5.13
CA GLN A 63 -20.33 2.75 -4.18
C GLN A 63 -20.92 3.73 -3.16
N GLU A 64 -20.16 4.75 -2.75
CA GLU A 64 -20.57 5.75 -1.75
C GLU A 64 -21.41 6.89 -2.33
N ILE A 65 -21.15 7.30 -3.57
CA ILE A 65 -21.94 8.33 -4.25
C ILE A 65 -23.34 7.76 -4.58
N PRO A 66 -24.43 8.54 -4.39
CA PRO A 66 -25.79 8.07 -4.68
C PRO A 66 -25.97 7.58 -6.12
N GLU A 67 -26.77 6.52 -6.30
CA GLU A 67 -27.14 6.01 -7.63
C GLU A 67 -27.83 7.09 -8.47
N GLY A 68 -27.63 7.05 -9.78
CA GLY A 68 -28.13 8.05 -10.72
C GLY A 68 -27.41 9.40 -10.62
N SER A 69 -26.22 9.46 -10.02
CA SER A 69 -25.39 10.67 -10.02
C SER A 69 -24.57 10.78 -11.30
N ASP A 70 -24.13 12.00 -11.62
CA ASP A 70 -23.07 12.25 -12.60
C ASP A 70 -21.74 12.40 -11.87
N ILE A 71 -20.72 11.64 -12.28
CA ILE A 71 -19.41 11.61 -11.62
C ILE A 71 -18.31 11.98 -12.62
N LEU A 72 -17.49 12.96 -12.27
CA LEU A 72 -16.28 13.30 -13.03
C LEU A 72 -15.04 13.13 -12.14
N PHE A 73 -14.27 12.08 -12.41
CA PHE A 73 -12.96 11.88 -11.80
C PHE A 73 -11.92 12.82 -12.41
N LEU A 74 -11.16 13.51 -11.56
CA LEU A 74 -10.14 14.48 -11.91
C LEU A 74 -8.79 13.98 -11.41
N THR A 75 -7.86 13.73 -12.33
CA THR A 75 -6.53 13.18 -12.00
C THR A 75 -5.48 13.58 -13.04
N ASN A 76 -4.20 13.45 -12.71
CA ASN A 76 -3.09 13.52 -13.68
C ASN A 76 -2.69 12.13 -14.22
N ALA A 77 -3.23 11.05 -13.65
CA ALA A 77 -2.89 9.68 -14.02
C ALA A 77 -3.60 9.24 -15.32
N ALA A 78 -2.93 9.40 -16.46
CA ALA A 78 -3.50 9.08 -17.78
C ALA A 78 -3.93 7.60 -17.93
N TYR A 79 -3.28 6.67 -17.23
CA TYR A 79 -3.62 5.25 -17.28
C TYR A 79 -5.04 4.94 -16.77
N ILE A 80 -5.65 5.86 -15.99
CA ILE A 80 -7.03 5.73 -15.47
C ILE A 80 -8.08 5.95 -16.55
N GLN A 81 -7.76 6.59 -17.68
CA GLN A 81 -8.77 6.90 -18.71
C GLN A 81 -9.49 5.67 -19.27
N ASN A 82 -8.86 4.50 -19.21
CA ASN A 82 -9.42 3.24 -19.72
C ASN A 82 -9.91 2.31 -18.58
N PHE A 83 -10.28 2.86 -17.43
CA PHE A 83 -10.71 2.10 -16.25
C PHE A 83 -11.95 1.22 -16.49
N ASP A 84 -12.73 1.52 -17.53
CA ASP A 84 -13.99 0.87 -17.90
C ASP A 84 -13.89 0.10 -19.23
N LYS A 85 -12.69 -0.12 -19.75
CA LYS A 85 -12.47 -0.93 -20.94
C LYS A 85 -12.44 -2.41 -20.55
N THR A 86 -13.28 -3.23 -21.21
CA THR A 86 -13.32 -4.68 -20.99
C THR A 86 -11.91 -5.28 -20.95
N PRO A 87 -11.52 -5.97 -19.87
CA PRO A 87 -10.17 -6.48 -19.73
C PRO A 87 -9.90 -7.63 -20.71
N THR A 88 -8.63 -7.76 -21.08
CA THR A 88 -8.11 -8.85 -21.91
C THR A 88 -7.23 -9.78 -21.06
N SER A 89 -6.75 -10.88 -21.64
CA SER A 89 -5.79 -11.78 -20.97
C SER A 89 -4.48 -11.11 -20.53
N LYS A 90 -4.17 -9.92 -21.05
CA LYS A 90 -2.98 -9.13 -20.70
C LYS A 90 -3.27 -7.94 -19.80
N SER A 91 -4.54 -7.69 -19.47
CA SER A 91 -4.90 -6.55 -18.63
C SER A 91 -4.41 -6.75 -17.20
N ALA A 92 -3.80 -5.71 -16.63
CA ALA A 92 -3.54 -5.65 -15.20
C ALA A 92 -4.85 -5.34 -14.45
N ASN A 93 -5.01 -5.92 -13.26
CA ASN A 93 -6.17 -5.70 -12.38
C ASN A 93 -7.55 -5.95 -13.05
N PRO A 94 -7.75 -7.07 -13.78
CA PRO A 94 -9.02 -7.34 -14.46
C PRO A 94 -10.19 -7.44 -13.47
N ASP A 95 -9.93 -7.88 -12.24
CA ASP A 95 -10.88 -7.93 -11.13
C ASP A 95 -11.48 -6.56 -10.81
N LEU A 96 -10.63 -5.53 -10.69
CA LEU A 96 -11.06 -4.18 -10.36
C LEU A 96 -11.64 -3.44 -11.56
N ILE A 97 -11.14 -3.69 -12.77
CA ILE A 97 -11.72 -3.12 -14.00
C ILE A 97 -13.16 -3.62 -14.17
N ILE A 98 -13.43 -4.90 -13.93
CA ILE A 98 -14.80 -5.45 -13.97
C ILE A 98 -15.67 -4.76 -12.91
N GLN A 99 -15.18 -4.60 -11.68
CA GLN A 99 -15.93 -3.88 -10.65
C GLN A 99 -16.21 -2.43 -11.06
N CYS A 100 -15.24 -1.72 -11.61
CA CYS A 100 -15.45 -0.38 -12.15
C CYS A 100 -16.55 -0.33 -13.23
N ILE A 101 -16.58 -1.30 -14.14
CA ILE A 101 -17.60 -1.40 -15.18
C ILE A 101 -18.99 -1.64 -14.56
N GLU A 102 -19.10 -2.51 -13.56
CA GLU A 102 -20.37 -2.77 -12.90
C GLU A 102 -20.86 -1.58 -12.08
N GLU A 103 -19.99 -0.98 -11.27
CA GLU A 103 -20.33 0.19 -10.46
C GLU A 103 -20.70 1.40 -11.32
N LYS A 104 -20.03 1.58 -12.47
CA LYS A 104 -20.35 2.64 -13.44
C LYS A 104 -21.82 2.58 -13.90
N LYS A 105 -22.43 1.39 -14.01
CA LYS A 105 -23.83 1.23 -14.48
C LYS A 105 -24.86 1.79 -13.50
N ARG A 106 -24.49 2.00 -12.23
CA ARG A 106 -25.37 2.59 -11.20
C ARG A 106 -25.55 4.11 -11.37
N HIS A 107 -24.73 4.74 -12.20
CA HIS A 107 -24.63 6.19 -12.34
C HIS A 107 -25.10 6.65 -13.73
N ASN A 108 -25.59 7.88 -13.82
CA ASN A 108 -26.02 8.45 -15.11
C ASN A 108 -24.83 8.64 -16.05
N SER A 109 -23.73 9.14 -15.49
CA SER A 109 -22.45 9.24 -16.20
C SER A 109 -21.28 9.09 -15.24
N VAL A 110 -20.22 8.46 -15.72
CA VAL A 110 -18.92 8.41 -15.03
C VAL A 110 -17.83 8.66 -16.06
N GLY A 111 -17.06 9.72 -15.85
CA GLY A 111 -15.98 10.14 -16.74
C GLY A 111 -14.67 10.38 -15.99
N VAL A 112 -13.58 10.44 -16.75
CA VAL A 112 -12.25 10.81 -16.25
C VAL A 112 -11.75 11.99 -17.07
N LYS A 113 -11.31 13.05 -16.40
CA LYS A 113 -10.66 14.20 -17.02
C LYS A 113 -9.23 14.33 -16.50
N ILE A 114 -8.29 14.36 -17.44
CA ILE A 114 -6.88 14.59 -17.12
C ILE A 114 -6.65 16.08 -16.88
N VAL A 115 -6.09 16.40 -15.72
CA VAL A 115 -5.82 17.78 -15.28
C VAL A 115 -4.34 17.98 -14.97
N GLN A 116 -3.89 19.23 -15.05
CA GLN A 116 -2.50 19.58 -14.76
C GLN A 116 -2.26 19.58 -13.25
N TYR A 117 -1.35 18.70 -12.80
CA TYR A 117 -1.00 18.51 -11.39
C TYR A 117 -0.69 19.84 -10.66
N HIS A 118 0.27 20.60 -11.18
CA HIS A 118 0.78 21.82 -10.56
C HIS A 118 -0.20 23.01 -10.59
N LYS A 119 -1.36 22.88 -11.23
CA LYS A 119 -2.39 23.93 -11.28
C LYS A 119 -3.61 23.62 -10.43
N SER A 120 -3.64 22.47 -9.78
CA SER A 120 -4.83 21.94 -9.12
C SER A 120 -4.51 21.67 -7.64
N PRO A 121 -4.74 22.63 -6.72
CA PRO A 121 -4.43 22.46 -5.30
C PRO A 121 -5.05 21.21 -4.68
N LEU A 122 -6.29 20.87 -5.07
CA LEU A 122 -6.97 19.66 -4.59
C LEU A 122 -6.31 18.37 -5.10
N LEU A 123 -5.76 18.38 -6.31
CA LEU A 123 -5.00 17.23 -6.81
C LEU A 123 -3.66 17.09 -6.06
N ILE A 124 -2.96 18.21 -5.80
CA ILE A 124 -1.76 18.20 -4.95
C ILE A 124 -2.10 17.62 -3.57
N GLU A 125 -3.17 18.10 -2.94
CA GLU A 125 -3.65 17.59 -1.66
C GLU A 125 -3.87 16.07 -1.68
N THR A 126 -4.52 15.52 -2.72
CA THR A 126 -4.74 14.07 -2.81
C THR A 126 -3.44 13.27 -2.93
N HIS A 127 -2.44 13.78 -3.66
CA HIS A 127 -1.14 13.10 -3.79
C HIS A 127 -0.34 13.15 -2.48
N ASP A 128 -0.38 14.28 -1.78
CA ASP A 128 0.27 14.43 -0.48
C ASP A 128 -0.34 13.46 0.55
N ARG A 129 -1.68 13.43 0.65
CA ARG A 129 -2.40 12.50 1.54
C ARG A 129 -2.14 11.03 1.21
N ALA A 130 -2.12 10.68 -0.08
CA ALA A 130 -1.79 9.33 -0.52
C ALA A 130 -0.37 8.93 -0.10
N THR A 131 0.59 9.85 -0.26
CA THR A 131 1.99 9.65 0.11
C THR A 131 2.18 9.52 1.62
N GLU A 132 1.48 10.34 2.40
CA GLU A 132 1.46 10.23 3.87
C GLU A 132 0.92 8.88 4.34
N ALA A 133 -0.21 8.44 3.78
CA ALA A 133 -0.81 7.16 4.13
C ALA A 133 0.09 5.98 3.75
N MET A 134 0.70 6.01 2.56
CA MET A 134 1.70 5.04 2.13
C MET A 134 2.90 4.98 3.10
N ALA A 135 3.48 6.14 3.42
CA ALA A 135 4.64 6.24 4.30
C ALA A 135 4.34 5.73 5.72
N LYS A 136 3.15 6.06 6.24
CA LYS A 136 2.65 5.56 7.52
C LYS A 136 2.49 4.04 7.50
N THR A 137 1.85 3.49 6.48
CA THR A 137 1.61 2.04 6.32
C THR A 137 2.93 1.27 6.30
N ARG A 138 3.92 1.76 5.54
CA ARG A 138 5.28 1.19 5.51
C ARG A 138 5.95 1.22 6.89
N LYS A 139 5.89 2.37 7.58
CA LYS A 139 6.47 2.54 8.91
C LYS A 139 5.86 1.56 9.91
N GLU A 140 4.54 1.42 9.89
CA GLU A 140 3.81 0.49 10.77
C GLU A 140 4.16 -0.97 10.49
N PHE A 141 4.31 -1.35 9.22
CA PHE A 141 4.77 -2.68 8.83
C PHE A 141 6.15 -3.03 9.43
N HIS A 142 7.13 -2.13 9.28
CA HIS A 142 8.47 -2.36 9.84
C HIS A 142 8.48 -2.37 11.36
N GLN A 143 7.73 -1.48 12.01
CA GLN A 143 7.61 -1.47 13.47
C GLN A 143 7.02 -2.78 14.01
N LYS A 144 6.01 -3.32 13.34
CA LYS A 144 5.39 -4.59 13.70
C LYS A 144 6.37 -5.76 13.54
N ASN A 145 7.09 -5.81 12.43
CA ASN A 145 8.08 -6.87 12.19
C ASN A 145 9.24 -6.81 13.18
N ASN A 146 9.75 -5.62 13.50
CA ASN A 146 10.79 -5.47 14.51
C ASN A 146 10.30 -5.88 15.91
N ARG A 147 9.04 -5.61 16.25
CA ARG A 147 8.46 -6.07 17.53
C ARG A 147 8.35 -7.59 17.58
N LEU A 148 7.92 -8.21 16.47
CA LEU A 148 7.79 -9.66 16.38
C LEU A 148 9.15 -10.37 16.42
N SER A 149 10.19 -9.80 15.79
CA SER A 149 11.55 -10.36 15.86
C SER A 149 12.10 -10.31 17.29
N VAL A 150 11.98 -9.17 17.98
CA VAL A 150 12.41 -9.04 19.39
C VAL A 150 11.63 -9.99 20.30
N SER A 151 10.32 -10.15 20.09
CA SER A 151 9.52 -11.09 20.89
C SER A 151 9.97 -12.54 20.67
N SER A 152 10.34 -12.90 19.44
CA SER A 152 10.85 -14.23 19.11
C SER A 152 12.22 -14.49 19.74
N GLU A 153 13.11 -13.49 19.76
CA GLU A 153 14.43 -13.56 20.43
C GLU A 153 14.30 -13.69 21.96
N ILE A 154 13.36 -12.98 22.58
CA ILE A 154 13.07 -13.10 24.02
C ILE A 154 12.56 -14.50 24.34
N VAL A 155 11.61 -15.04 23.57
CA VAL A 155 11.11 -16.41 23.79
C VAL A 155 12.23 -17.45 23.62
N ALA A 156 13.11 -17.28 22.62
CA ALA A 156 14.24 -18.18 22.42
C ALA A 156 15.26 -18.14 23.58
N SER A 157 15.50 -16.96 24.17
CA SER A 157 16.43 -16.79 25.30
C SER A 157 15.87 -17.29 26.64
N VAL A 158 14.55 -17.21 26.86
CA VAL A 158 13.89 -17.72 28.07
C VAL A 158 13.63 -19.24 28.00
N SER A 159 13.61 -19.82 26.79
CA SER A 159 13.42 -21.27 26.56
C SER A 159 14.70 -22.10 26.69
N MET A 160 15.87 -21.51 27.00
CA MET A 160 17.07 -22.28 27.27
C MET A 160 16.96 -22.96 28.65
N PRO A 161 17.04 -24.31 28.75
CA PRO A 161 17.02 -24.98 30.04
C PRO A 161 18.30 -24.65 30.84
N PRO A 162 18.21 -24.49 32.17
CA PRO A 162 19.40 -24.30 32.99
C PRO A 162 20.14 -25.64 33.10
N CYS A 163 21.28 -25.76 32.43
CA CYS A 163 22.17 -26.93 32.55
C CYS A 163 23.60 -26.49 32.17
N ALA A 164 24.65 -26.61 32.97
CA ALA A 164 24.83 -26.97 34.37
C ALA A 164 26.20 -26.40 34.79
N GLN A 165 26.29 -25.66 35.89
CA GLN A 165 27.56 -25.49 36.58
C GLN A 165 27.77 -26.72 37.46
N LYS A 166 28.48 -27.72 36.94
CA LYS A 166 29.14 -28.72 37.80
C LYS A 166 30.63 -28.43 37.80
N GLY A 167 31.09 -27.91 38.93
CA GLY A 167 32.48 -28.09 39.31
C GLY A 167 32.70 -29.57 39.62
N GLU A 168 33.81 -30.10 39.13
CA GLU A 168 34.60 -31.12 39.81
C GLU A 168 35.99 -31.15 39.18
N VAL A 169 36.97 -30.81 40.02
CA VAL A 169 38.40 -30.93 39.74
C VAL A 169 38.77 -32.41 39.89
N SER A 170 39.39 -33.02 38.90
CA SER A 170 40.21 -34.21 39.12
C SER A 170 41.38 -34.26 38.13
N ALA A 171 42.57 -34.40 38.71
CA ALA A 171 43.86 -34.42 38.04
C ALA A 171 44.20 -35.80 37.45
N ASN A 172 45.19 -35.78 36.55
CA ASN A 172 46.01 -36.87 35.98
C ASN A 172 45.38 -37.71 34.84
N ALA A 173 45.90 -37.56 33.61
CA ALA A 173 47.10 -38.25 33.15
C ALA A 173 47.40 -37.99 31.65
N LEU A 174 48.58 -37.42 31.40
CA LEU A 174 49.57 -37.68 30.33
C LEU A 174 49.16 -38.00 28.87
N SER A 175 49.75 -37.15 28.00
CA SER A 175 50.45 -37.45 26.74
C SER A 175 49.71 -37.30 25.40
N GLY A 176 50.25 -36.44 24.53
CA GLY A 176 50.02 -36.47 23.08
C GLY A 176 49.69 -35.14 22.40
N LEU A 177 50.67 -34.23 22.27
CA LEU A 177 50.69 -33.18 21.23
C LEU A 177 51.24 -33.80 19.93
N PRO A 178 50.83 -33.34 18.72
CA PRO A 178 51.34 -32.07 18.23
C PRO A 178 50.37 -31.15 17.49
N SER A 179 50.74 -29.89 17.61
CA SER A 179 50.37 -28.71 16.84
C SER A 179 50.23 -28.89 15.32
N SER A 180 49.14 -28.35 14.76
CA SER A 180 49.10 -27.91 13.36
C SER A 180 48.28 -26.62 13.24
N GLN A 181 48.97 -25.57 12.79
CA GLN A 181 48.51 -24.20 12.58
C GLN A 181 47.46 -24.12 11.46
N TYR A 182 46.31 -23.49 11.72
CA TYR A 182 45.41 -23.07 10.65
C TYR A 182 45.75 -21.64 10.20
N ARG A 183 46.25 -21.57 8.96
CA ARG A 183 46.63 -20.36 8.22
C ARG A 183 45.45 -19.86 7.40
N TRP A 184 44.99 -18.64 7.66
CA TRP A 184 43.95 -17.96 6.87
C TRP A 184 44.45 -17.63 5.46
N ARG A 185 43.66 -17.97 4.43
CA ARG A 185 43.91 -17.61 3.03
C ARG A 185 42.73 -16.77 2.52
N ILE A 186 42.99 -15.51 2.19
CA ILE A 186 42.05 -14.58 1.56
C ILE A 186 42.17 -14.77 0.03
N PRO A 187 41.07 -14.91 -0.74
CA PRO A 187 41.13 -14.87 -2.21
C PRO A 187 41.04 -13.43 -2.74
N LYS A 188 41.77 -13.16 -3.82
CA LYS A 188 41.49 -12.06 -4.76
C LYS A 188 40.45 -12.51 -5.77
#